data_AF-A0A0R0GZS0-F1
#
_entry.id   AF-A0A0R0GZS0-F1
#
_cell.length_a   1.000
_cell.length_b   1.000
_cell.length_c   1.000
_cell.angle_alpha   90.00
_cell.angle_beta   90.00
_cell.angle_gamma   90.00
#
_symmetry.space_group_name_H-M   'P 1'
#
loop_
_entity.id
_entity.type
_entity.pdbx_description
1 polymer ?
#
loop_
_entity_poly.entity_id
_entity_poly.type
_entity_poly.pdbx_seq_one_letter_code
_entity_poly.pdbx_strand_id
1 'polypeptide(L)'
;MVARLTPDQKVACSIHQKTRSALHLLKSETKSERILDICRAAALTPDFHLDRRAFSLVVSKLAAAHNFPSIRTLVDDLKTRPDLCRNEKFLSHAIVLYGQANMLDHAIRTFAEDLPSPRSVKTLNSLLFASLLAKNYKELTRIYLEFPKTYSIQPNLDTYNIVIKAFAQSGSTSSF
;
A
#
# COMPACT_ATOMS: atom_id res chain seq x y z
N MET A 1 41.53 -0.85 -7.34
CA MET A 1 40.91 0.49 -7.49
C MET A 1 39.68 0.53 -6.60
N VAL A 2 39.78 1.10 -5.40
CA VAL A 2 38.64 1.13 -4.44
C VAL A 2 37.77 2.32 -4.80
N ALA A 3 36.62 2.09 -5.43
CA ALA A 3 35.67 3.15 -5.76
C ALA A 3 35.18 3.81 -4.46
N ARG A 4 35.49 5.10 -4.26
CA ARG A 4 34.98 5.87 -3.14
C ARG A 4 33.53 6.24 -3.44
N LEU A 5 32.62 5.79 -2.58
CA LEU A 5 31.20 6.14 -2.68
C LEU A 5 31.00 7.64 -2.49
N THR A 6 30.14 8.23 -3.32
CA THR A 6 29.71 9.62 -3.20
C THR A 6 28.94 9.83 -1.88
N PRO A 7 28.81 11.07 -1.37
CA PRO A 7 28.05 11.36 -0.16
C PRO A 7 26.62 10.80 -0.20
N ASP A 8 25.91 10.98 -1.32
CA ASP A 8 24.55 10.45 -1.53
C ASP A 8 24.51 8.91 -1.45
N GLN A 9 25.51 8.23 -2.00
CA GLN A 9 25.63 6.77 -1.90
C GLN A 9 25.88 6.32 -0.45
N LYS A 10 26.67 7.05 0.33
CA LYS A 10 26.88 6.76 1.76
C LYS A 10 25.60 6.92 2.56
N VAL A 11 24.85 8.01 2.33
CA VAL A 11 23.56 8.26 2.99
C VAL A 11 22.55 7.16 2.64
N ALA A 12 22.40 6.84 1.35
CA ALA A 12 21.51 5.76 0.91
C ALA A 12 21.89 4.40 1.50
N CYS A 13 23.19 4.06 1.54
CA CYS A 13 23.68 2.83 2.17
C CYS A 13 23.32 2.78 3.66
N SER A 14 23.49 3.88 4.39
CA SER A 14 23.10 4.02 5.79
C SER A 14 21.59 3.86 5.99
N ILE A 15 20.75 4.44 5.12
CA ILE A 15 19.29 4.30 5.18
C ILE A 15 18.90 2.82 4.96
N HIS A 16 19.44 2.18 3.93
CA HIS A 16 19.16 0.76 3.67
C HIS A 16 19.60 -0.16 4.81
N GLN A 17 20.72 0.14 5.48
CA GLN A 17 21.14 -0.61 6.66
C GLN A 17 20.16 -0.45 7.82
N LYS A 18 19.71 0.78 8.11
CA LYS A 18 18.68 1.04 9.14
C LYS A 18 17.38 0.28 8.84
N THR A 19 16.89 0.34 7.60
CA THR A 19 15.69 -0.41 7.20
C THR A 19 15.88 -1.92 7.32
N ARG A 20 17.06 -2.47 6.98
CA ARG A 20 17.32 -3.91 7.15
C ARG A 20 17.28 -4.33 8.61
N SER A 21 17.92 -3.55 9.50
CA SER A 21 17.87 -3.80 10.94
C SER A 21 16.45 -3.69 11.48
N ALA A 22 15.70 -2.68 11.04
CA ALA A 22 14.30 -2.51 11.39
C ALA A 22 13.44 -3.70 10.94
N LEU A 23 13.60 -4.17 9.69
CA LEU A 23 12.92 -5.35 9.17
C LEU A 23 13.25 -6.61 9.98
N HIS A 24 14.50 -6.76 10.41
CA HIS A 24 14.89 -7.88 11.26
C HIS A 24 14.14 -7.84 12.60
N LEU A 25 14.13 -6.69 13.28
CA LEU A 25 13.42 -6.51 14.55
C LEU A 25 11.90 -6.68 14.40
N LEU A 26 11.33 -6.11 13.34
CA LEU A 26 9.89 -6.19 13.04
C LEU A 26 9.42 -7.61 12.83
N LYS A 27 10.25 -8.52 12.28
CA LYS A 27 9.86 -9.92 12.07
C LYS A 27 9.54 -10.62 13.40
N SER A 28 10.38 -10.45 14.42
CA SER A 28 10.21 -11.09 15.73
C SER A 28 9.26 -10.34 16.67
N GLU A 29 9.12 -9.01 16.52
CA GLU A 29 8.29 -8.21 17.40
C GLU A 29 6.79 -8.46 17.18
N THR A 30 6.02 -8.53 18.27
CA THR A 30 4.58 -8.78 18.27
C THR A 30 3.78 -7.65 18.91
N LYS A 31 4.41 -6.86 19.79
CA LYS A 31 3.73 -5.76 20.49
C LYS A 31 3.55 -4.56 19.55
N SER A 32 2.29 -4.17 19.35
CA SER A 32 1.91 -3.06 18.46
C SER A 32 2.68 -1.77 18.71
N GLU A 33 2.83 -1.36 19.98
CA GLU A 33 3.56 -0.14 20.34
C GLU A 33 5.03 -0.21 19.90
N ARG A 34 5.69 -1.33 20.17
CA ARG A 34 7.10 -1.53 19.78
C ARG A 34 7.29 -1.59 18.28
N ILE A 35 6.33 -2.16 17.54
CA ILE A 35 6.32 -2.15 16.07
C ILE A 35 6.32 -0.71 15.55
N LEU A 36 5.48 0.16 16.12
CA LEU A 36 5.40 1.57 15.73
C LEU A 36 6.68 2.32 16.10
N ASP A 37 7.26 2.05 17.27
CA ASP A 37 8.52 2.65 17.69
C ASP A 37 9.68 2.28 16.76
N ILE A 38 9.78 1.00 16.36
CA ILE A 38 10.78 0.54 15.39
C ILE A 38 10.57 1.22 14.03
N CYS A 39 9.32 1.32 13.58
CA CYS A 39 8.96 1.98 12.32
C CYS A 39 9.38 3.46 12.32
N ARG A 40 9.11 4.18 13.40
CA ARG A 40 9.49 5.59 13.58
C ARG A 40 11.01 5.77 13.69
N ALA A 41 11.68 4.94 14.49
CA ALA A 41 13.13 5.00 14.69
C ALA A 41 13.93 4.71 13.41
N ALA A 42 13.40 3.85 12.54
CA ALA A 42 13.99 3.54 11.24
C ALA A 42 13.82 4.66 10.21
N ALA A 43 12.97 5.66 10.49
CA ALA A 43 12.64 6.76 9.58
C ALA A 43 12.23 6.26 8.19
N LEU A 44 11.37 5.23 8.14
CA LEU A 44 10.95 4.58 6.90
C LEU A 44 10.28 5.59 5.95
N THR A 45 10.66 5.51 4.67
CA THR A 45 10.11 6.34 3.59
C THR A 45 9.54 5.45 2.49
N PRO A 46 8.30 5.67 2.02
CA PRO A 46 7.69 4.81 1.01
C PRO A 46 8.38 4.87 -0.37
N ASP A 47 9.38 5.74 -0.55
CA ASP A 47 10.14 5.89 -1.79
C ASP A 47 11.01 4.67 -2.09
N PHE A 48 11.62 4.09 -1.05
CA PHE A 48 12.48 2.93 -1.19
C PHE A 48 11.68 1.62 -1.18
N HIS A 49 12.05 0.69 -2.06
CA HIS A 49 11.42 -0.63 -2.13
C HIS A 49 11.48 -1.41 -0.82
N LEU A 50 12.58 -1.27 -0.08
CA LEU A 50 12.78 -1.98 1.18
C LEU A 50 11.85 -1.45 2.27
N ASP A 51 11.66 -0.14 2.31
CA ASP A 51 10.77 0.53 3.26
C ASP A 51 9.29 0.21 2.95
N ARG A 52 8.91 0.10 1.67
CA ARG A 52 7.56 -0.39 1.29
C ARG A 52 7.29 -1.80 1.80
N ARG A 53 8.29 -2.68 1.74
CA ARG A 53 8.17 -4.02 2.35
C ARG A 53 8.04 -3.93 3.87
N ALA A 54 8.75 -3.01 4.50
CA ALA A 54 8.64 -2.78 5.95
C ALA A 54 7.23 -2.28 6.32
N PHE A 55 6.67 -1.33 5.58
CA PHE A 55 5.28 -0.89 5.77
C PHE A 55 4.27 -2.02 5.60
N SER A 56 4.40 -2.85 4.56
CA SER A 56 3.51 -4.01 4.38
C SER A 56 3.61 -5.00 5.55
N LEU A 57 4.81 -5.24 6.10
CA LEU A 57 4.99 -6.06 7.29
C LEU A 57 4.35 -5.43 8.55
N VAL A 58 4.59 -4.13 8.78
CA VAL A 58 4.01 -3.38 9.90
C VAL A 58 2.49 -3.43 9.85
N VAL A 59 1.90 -3.08 8.69
CA VAL A 59 0.46 -3.08 8.49
C VAL A 59 -0.12 -4.48 8.67
N SER A 60 0.54 -5.52 8.14
CA SER A 60 0.09 -6.91 8.34
C SER A 60 0.03 -7.29 9.83
N LYS A 61 1.03 -6.90 10.61
CA LYS A 61 1.10 -7.23 12.04
C LYS A 61 0.07 -6.44 12.84
N LEU A 62 -0.08 -5.15 12.57
CA LEU A 62 -1.10 -4.33 13.23
C LEU A 62 -2.52 -4.80 12.88
N ALA A 63 -2.75 -5.23 11.63
CA ALA A 63 -4.05 -5.76 11.20
C ALA A 63 -4.36 -7.10 11.90
N ALA A 64 -3.36 -7.98 12.03
CA ALA A 64 -3.50 -9.22 12.79
C ALA A 64 -3.78 -8.98 14.28
N ALA A 65 -3.30 -7.86 14.83
CA ALA A 65 -3.60 -7.41 16.19
C ALA A 65 -4.89 -6.56 16.28
N HIS A 66 -5.68 -6.46 15.20
CA HIS A 66 -6.88 -5.61 15.10
C HIS A 66 -6.65 -4.13 15.47
N ASN A 67 -5.41 -3.64 15.35
CA ASN A 67 -5.04 -2.27 15.70
C ASN A 67 -5.20 -1.33 14.50
N PHE A 68 -6.44 -1.26 13.98
CA PHE A 68 -6.82 -0.38 12.87
C PHE A 68 -6.59 1.11 13.13
N PRO A 69 -6.79 1.65 14.36
CA PRO A 69 -6.45 3.04 14.65
C PRO A 69 -4.99 3.36 14.36
N SER A 70 -4.06 2.47 14.75
CA SER A 70 -2.63 2.70 14.50
C SER A 70 -2.27 2.62 13.02
N ILE A 71 -2.90 1.74 12.24
CA ILE A 71 -2.70 1.66 10.79
C ILE A 71 -3.15 2.95 10.13
N ARG A 72 -4.34 3.45 10.50
CA ARG A 72 -4.87 4.72 10.02
C ARG A 72 -3.91 5.86 10.31
N THR A 73 -3.54 6.05 11.58
CA THR A 73 -2.61 7.12 11.98
C THR A 73 -1.29 7.02 11.21
N LEU A 74 -0.71 5.82 11.11
CA LEU A 74 0.55 5.62 10.38
C LEU A 74 0.46 6.06 8.91
N VAL A 75 -0.61 5.68 8.21
CA VAL A 75 -0.78 6.01 6.79
C VAL A 75 -1.19 7.47 6.60
N ASP A 76 -2.07 7.99 7.45
CA ASP A 76 -2.54 9.38 7.37
C ASP A 76 -1.41 10.37 7.72
N ASP A 77 -0.55 10.07 8.70
CA ASP A 77 0.65 10.85 9.00
C ASP A 77 1.55 10.95 7.76
N LEU A 78 1.74 9.85 7.02
CA LEU A 78 2.50 9.86 5.77
C LEU A 78 1.81 10.66 4.65
N LYS A 79 0.47 10.73 4.63
CA LYS A 79 -0.27 11.58 3.68
C LYS A 79 -0.15 13.06 4.00
N THR A 80 0.11 13.46 5.24
CA THR A 80 0.34 14.88 5.59
C THR A 80 1.69 15.41 5.12
N ARG A 81 2.63 14.52 4.76
CA ARG A 81 3.96 14.89 4.29
C ARG A 81 3.91 15.57 2.91
N PRO A 82 4.43 16.80 2.75
CA PRO A 82 4.35 17.53 1.48
C PRO A 82 5.01 16.82 0.29
N ASP A 83 6.05 16.01 0.54
CA ASP A 83 6.75 15.23 -0.48
C ASP A 83 5.96 13.99 -0.96
N LEU A 84 4.94 13.57 -0.19
CA LEU A 84 4.17 12.34 -0.44
C LEU A 84 2.70 12.60 -0.73
N CYS A 85 2.10 13.67 -0.22
CA CYS A 85 0.65 13.88 -0.18
C CYS A 85 -0.03 13.83 -1.56
N ARG A 86 0.69 14.16 -2.64
CA ARG A 86 0.20 14.11 -4.03
C ARG A 86 0.93 13.11 -4.89
N ASN A 87 1.79 12.29 -4.29
CA ASN A 87 2.60 11.32 -5.01
C ASN A 87 1.74 10.08 -5.33
N GLU A 88 1.41 9.89 -6.61
CA GLU A 88 0.58 8.77 -7.08
C GLU A 88 1.12 7.41 -6.63
N LYS A 89 2.44 7.20 -6.68
CA LYS A 89 3.07 5.93 -6.29
C LYS A 89 2.90 5.66 -4.79
N PHE A 90 2.99 6.70 -3.95
CA PHE A 90 2.72 6.58 -2.52
C PHE A 90 1.24 6.31 -2.25
N LEU A 91 0.33 7.06 -2.88
CA LEU A 91 -1.11 6.89 -2.68
C LEU A 91 -1.60 5.51 -3.17
N SER A 92 -1.10 5.02 -4.30
CA SER A 92 -1.29 3.63 -4.75
C SER A 92 -0.84 2.62 -3.70
N HIS A 93 0.32 2.84 -3.09
CA HIS A 93 0.81 1.95 -2.03
C HIS A 93 -0.07 2.03 -0.77
N ALA A 94 -0.50 3.22 -0.37
CA ALA A 94 -1.42 3.41 0.76
C ALA A 94 -2.76 2.70 0.54
N ILE A 95 -3.32 2.77 -0.67
CA ILE A 95 -4.53 2.02 -1.07
C ILE A 95 -4.33 0.51 -0.87
N VAL A 96 -3.19 -0.03 -1.32
CA VAL A 96 -2.88 -1.46 -1.16
C VAL A 96 -2.71 -1.84 0.32
N LEU A 97 -2.05 -1.00 1.13
CA LEU A 97 -1.90 -1.22 2.57
C LEU A 97 -3.26 -1.27 3.27
N TYR A 98 -4.18 -0.36 2.93
CA TYR A 98 -5.54 -0.39 3.47
C TYR A 98 -6.29 -1.66 3.07
N GLY A 99 -6.18 -2.12 1.82
CA GLY A 99 -6.74 -3.40 1.39
C GLY A 99 -6.16 -4.60 2.14
N GLN A 100 -4.84 -4.63 2.31
CA GLN A 100 -4.15 -5.68 3.09
C GLN A 100 -4.62 -5.71 4.54
N ALA A 101 -4.95 -4.55 5.12
CA ALA A 101 -5.49 -4.42 6.47
C ALA A 101 -7.00 -4.71 6.57
N ASN A 102 -7.66 -5.12 5.49
CA ASN A 102 -9.11 -5.26 5.40
C ASN A 102 -9.88 -3.95 5.72
N MET A 103 -9.28 -2.80 5.43
CA MET A 103 -9.83 -1.45 5.61
C MET A 103 -10.25 -0.86 4.25
N LEU A 104 -11.12 -1.56 3.52
CA LEU A 104 -11.42 -1.21 2.12
C LEU A 104 -12.09 0.16 1.97
N ASP A 105 -12.89 0.59 2.94
CA ASP A 105 -13.49 1.93 2.95
C ASP A 105 -12.43 3.04 2.90
N HIS A 106 -11.31 2.85 3.61
CA HIS A 106 -10.17 3.76 3.59
C HIS A 106 -9.44 3.74 2.25
N ALA A 107 -9.31 2.55 1.64
CA ALA A 107 -8.72 2.43 0.32
C ALA A 107 -9.56 3.16 -0.75
N ILE A 108 -10.89 2.98 -0.72
CA ILE A 108 -11.84 3.66 -1.61
C ILE A 108 -11.80 5.17 -1.38
N ARG A 109 -11.81 5.62 -0.12
CA ARG A 109 -11.69 7.04 0.22
C ARG A 109 -10.38 7.63 -0.29
N THR A 110 -9.26 6.94 -0.08
CA THR A 110 -7.94 7.40 -0.56
C THR A 110 -7.94 7.54 -2.08
N PHE A 111 -8.59 6.61 -2.80
CA PHE A 111 -8.73 6.72 -4.25
C PHE A 111 -9.64 7.89 -4.68
N ALA A 112 -10.75 8.08 -3.98
CA ALA A 112 -11.77 9.07 -4.33
C ALA A 112 -11.37 10.50 -3.94
N GLU A 113 -10.72 10.71 -2.79
CA GLU A 113 -10.49 12.03 -2.20
C GLU A 113 -9.03 12.49 -2.31
N ASP A 114 -8.06 11.58 -2.14
CA ASP A 114 -6.64 11.98 -2.02
C ASP A 114 -5.89 11.96 -3.36
N LEU A 115 -6.32 11.14 -4.33
CA LEU A 115 -5.63 11.04 -5.61
C LEU A 115 -5.83 12.31 -6.47
N PRO A 116 -4.74 12.87 -7.03
CA PRO A 116 -4.85 13.96 -7.99
C PRO A 116 -5.57 13.49 -9.26
N SER A 117 -6.27 14.42 -9.91
CA SER A 117 -6.86 14.20 -11.23
C SER A 117 -5.84 14.56 -12.33
N PRO A 118 -5.78 13.82 -13.46
CA PRO A 118 -6.56 12.62 -13.78
C PRO A 118 -6.04 11.38 -13.04
N ARG A 119 -6.98 10.48 -12.66
CA ARG A 119 -6.63 9.19 -12.05
C ARG A 119 -6.10 8.23 -13.12
N SER A 120 -5.07 7.47 -12.79
CA SER A 120 -4.43 6.55 -13.73
C SER A 120 -4.98 5.12 -13.63
N VAL A 121 -4.74 4.31 -14.66
CA VAL A 121 -5.04 2.87 -14.58
C VAL A 121 -4.22 2.17 -13.49
N LYS A 122 -3.05 2.71 -13.10
CA LYS A 122 -2.24 2.15 -12.01
C LYS A 122 -2.93 2.31 -10.65
N THR A 123 -3.56 3.45 -10.40
CA THR A 123 -4.29 3.66 -9.14
C THR A 123 -5.58 2.85 -9.11
N LEU A 124 -6.27 2.70 -10.24
CA LEU A 124 -7.41 1.78 -10.36
C LEU A 124 -6.98 0.33 -10.06
N ASN A 125 -5.90 -0.13 -10.66
CA ASN A 125 -5.37 -1.48 -10.41
C ASN A 125 -4.92 -1.66 -8.97
N SER A 126 -4.40 -0.61 -8.32
CA SER A 126 -4.07 -0.63 -6.89
C SER A 126 -5.32 -0.82 -6.04
N LEU A 127 -6.43 -0.14 -6.37
CA LEU A 127 -7.70 -0.28 -5.67
C LEU A 127 -8.35 -1.66 -5.90
N LEU A 128 -8.36 -2.16 -7.13
CA LEU A 128 -8.85 -3.52 -7.42
C LEU A 128 -8.02 -4.59 -6.70
N PHE A 129 -6.69 -4.42 -6.68
CA PHE A 129 -5.82 -5.32 -5.93
C PHE A 129 -6.06 -5.22 -4.42
N ALA A 130 -6.32 -4.03 -3.89
CA ALA A 130 -6.72 -3.84 -2.49
C ALA A 130 -8.03 -4.58 -2.16
N SER A 131 -9.05 -4.48 -3.01
CA SER A 131 -10.31 -5.24 -2.87
C SER A 131 -10.09 -6.75 -2.94
N LEU A 132 -9.19 -7.22 -3.81
CA LEU A 132 -8.80 -8.62 -3.91
C LEU A 132 -8.13 -9.13 -2.62
N LEU A 133 -7.18 -8.35 -2.06
CA LEU A 133 -6.52 -8.69 -0.80
C LEU A 133 -7.50 -8.76 0.38
N ALA A 134 -8.46 -7.83 0.42
CA ALA A 134 -9.56 -7.82 1.39
C ALA A 134 -10.59 -8.95 1.15
N LYS A 135 -10.46 -9.74 0.07
CA LYS A 135 -11.41 -10.75 -0.39
C LYS A 135 -12.85 -10.23 -0.54
N ASN A 136 -13.00 -8.93 -0.80
CA ASN A 136 -14.29 -8.30 -0.99
C ASN A 136 -14.62 -8.27 -2.50
N TYR A 137 -15.03 -9.43 -3.02
CA TYR A 137 -15.31 -9.61 -4.45
C TYR A 137 -16.52 -8.78 -4.92
N LYS A 138 -17.48 -8.52 -4.03
CA LYS A 138 -18.62 -7.65 -4.33
C LYS A 138 -18.15 -6.22 -4.65
N GLU A 139 -17.33 -5.65 -3.78
CA GLU A 139 -16.77 -4.32 -4.02
C GLU A 139 -15.80 -4.30 -5.19
N LEU A 140 -14.97 -5.34 -5.37
CA LEU A 140 -14.09 -5.46 -6.54
C LEU A 140 -14.89 -5.38 -7.84
N THR A 141 -15.98 -6.13 -7.93
CA THR A 141 -16.90 -6.12 -9.07
C THR A 141 -17.52 -4.74 -9.29
N ARG A 142 -18.04 -4.12 -8.23
CA ARG A 142 -18.62 -2.77 -8.29
C ARG A 142 -17.61 -1.74 -8.81
N ILE A 143 -16.39 -1.75 -8.25
CA ILE A 143 -15.30 -0.86 -8.65
C ILE A 143 -14.94 -1.10 -10.11
N TYR A 144 -14.80 -2.35 -10.56
CA TYR A 144 -14.50 -2.66 -11.96
C TYR A 144 -15.58 -2.18 -12.94
N LEU A 145 -16.86 -2.28 -12.58
CA LEU A 145 -17.97 -1.88 -13.46
C LEU A 145 -18.21 -0.36 -13.49
N GLU A 146 -18.04 0.31 -12.36
CA GLU A 146 -18.38 1.73 -12.19
C GLU A 146 -17.17 2.65 -12.42
N PHE A 147 -16.03 2.37 -11.79
CA PHE A 147 -14.94 3.35 -11.69
C PHE A 147 -14.25 3.67 -13.02
N PRO A 148 -14.00 2.70 -13.93
CA PRO A 148 -13.50 3.01 -15.28
C PRO A 148 -14.36 4.05 -16.00
N LYS A 149 -15.68 3.97 -15.88
CA LYS A 149 -16.63 4.91 -16.49
C LYS A 149 -16.64 6.25 -15.75
N THR A 150 -16.80 6.21 -14.42
CA THR A 150 -16.88 7.41 -13.57
C THR A 150 -15.63 8.28 -13.65
N TYR A 151 -14.45 7.66 -13.74
CA TYR A 151 -13.16 8.36 -13.72
C TYR A 151 -12.48 8.41 -15.09
N SER A 152 -13.15 7.96 -16.15
CA SER A 152 -12.62 7.90 -17.52
C SER A 152 -11.27 7.18 -17.62
N ILE A 153 -11.13 6.07 -16.89
CA ILE A 153 -9.91 5.26 -16.85
C ILE A 153 -10.09 4.06 -17.79
N GLN A 154 -9.22 3.93 -18.78
CA GLN A 154 -9.21 2.76 -19.65
C GLN A 154 -8.57 1.56 -18.93
N PRO A 155 -9.31 0.44 -18.72
CA PRO A 155 -8.73 -0.80 -18.20
C PRO A 155 -7.61 -1.33 -19.09
N ASN A 156 -6.59 -1.94 -18.48
CA ASN A 156 -5.48 -2.55 -19.18
C ASN A 156 -5.33 -4.05 -18.84
N LEU A 157 -4.31 -4.70 -19.38
CA LEU A 157 -4.03 -6.12 -19.14
C LEU A 157 -3.96 -6.48 -17.64
N ASP A 158 -3.32 -5.63 -16.83
CA ASP A 158 -3.24 -5.83 -15.38
C ASP A 158 -4.63 -5.77 -14.72
N THR A 159 -5.50 -4.86 -15.18
CA THR A 159 -6.89 -4.77 -14.71
C THR A 159 -7.61 -6.09 -14.92
N TYR A 160 -7.56 -6.63 -16.14
CA TYR A 160 -8.22 -7.90 -16.47
C TYR A 160 -7.62 -9.07 -15.70
N ASN A 161 -6.30 -9.13 -15.53
CA ASN A 161 -5.63 -10.16 -14.75
C ASN A 161 -6.08 -10.17 -13.28
N ILE A 162 -6.26 -8.99 -12.66
CA ILE A 162 -6.77 -8.88 -11.28
C ILE A 162 -8.22 -9.36 -11.20
N VAL A 163 -9.07 -8.93 -12.13
CA VAL A 163 -10.49 -9.30 -12.17
C VAL A 163 -10.66 -10.80 -12.39
N ILE A 164 -9.98 -11.40 -13.37
CA ILE A 164 -10.01 -12.85 -13.63
C ILE A 164 -9.55 -13.63 -12.39
N LYS A 165 -8.49 -13.17 -11.72
CA LYS A 165 -8.01 -13.78 -10.48
C LYS A 165 -9.07 -13.70 -9.37
N ALA A 166 -9.77 -12.57 -9.24
CA ALA A 166 -10.86 -12.40 -8.29
C ALA A 166 -12.01 -13.38 -8.55
N PHE A 167 -12.39 -13.58 -9.83
CA PHE A 167 -13.40 -14.58 -10.23
C PHE A 167 -12.99 -15.99 -9.86
N ALA A 168 -11.75 -16.37 -10.17
CA ALA A 168 -11.25 -17.70 -9.81
C ALA A 168 -11.25 -17.94 -8.29
N GLN A 169 -11.01 -16.90 -7.48
CA GLN A 169 -10.92 -17.00 -6.02
C GLN A 169 -12.27 -16.86 -5.29
N SER A 170 -13.27 -16.23 -5.91
CA SER A 170 -14.59 -16.05 -5.29
C SER A 170 -15.40 -17.35 -5.22
N GLY A 171 -15.02 -18.36 -5.99
CA GLY A 171 -15.79 -19.59 -6.16
C GLY A 171 -17.17 -19.36 -6.79
N SER A 172 -17.47 -18.12 -7.19
CA SER A 172 -18.72 -17.75 -7.84
C SER A 172 -18.61 -18.16 -9.31
N THR A 173 -19.33 -19.21 -9.68
CA THR A 173 -19.52 -19.62 -11.07
C THR A 173 -20.56 -18.77 -11.79
N SER A 174 -21.24 -17.86 -11.08
CA SER A 174 -22.21 -16.94 -11.66
C SER A 174 -21.51 -15.99 -12.62
N SER A 175 -21.69 -16.27 -13.92
CA SER A 175 -21.35 -15.41 -15.04
C SER A 175 -22.00 -14.04 -14.89
N PHE A 176 -21.24 -12.98 -15.21
CA PHE A 176 -21.73 -11.61 -15.35
C PHE A 176 -22.88 -11.48 -16.34
#